data_AF-A0A849RBA8-F1
#
_entry.id   AF-A0A849RBA8-F1
#
_cell.length_a   1.000
_cell.length_b   1.000
_cell.length_c   1.000
_cell.angle_alpha   90.00
_cell.angle_beta   90.00
_cell.angle_gamma   90.00
#
_symmetry.space_group_name_H-M   'P 1'
#
loop_
_entity.id
_entity.type
_entity.pdbx_description
1 polymer ?
#
loop_
_entity_poly.entity_id
_entity_poly.type
_entity_poly.pdbx_seq_one_letter_code
_entity_poly.pdbx_strand_id
1 'polypeptide(L)'
;MNLTFCSNKLKKVCDSEKQMRTTLGISMSEKLKQRLFELKSADSLEDMRKIPAANCHELGHNRQGQLAVDLHQPKRLIFKPDHNPTPTKPDGGLDWTKVTSIEVVEIVDYH
;
A
#
# COMPACT_ATOMS: atom_id res chain seq x y z
N MET A 1 7.95 -2.20 -7.83
CA MET A 1 7.53 -0.80 -8.14
C MET A 1 8.17 0.18 -7.15
N ASN A 2 8.11 1.49 -7.41
CA ASN A 2 8.66 2.51 -6.50
C ASN A 2 7.73 2.79 -5.31
N LEU A 3 8.28 2.88 -4.10
CA LEU A 3 7.53 3.18 -2.88
C LEU A 3 8.12 4.43 -2.21
N THR A 4 7.29 5.45 -2.05
CA THR A 4 7.54 6.64 -1.23
C THR A 4 6.67 6.60 0.02
N PHE A 5 6.89 7.53 0.96
CA PHE A 5 6.16 7.58 2.23
C PHE A 5 5.80 9.03 2.53
N CYS A 6 4.55 9.27 2.92
CA CYS A 6 4.05 10.62 3.21
C CYS A 6 4.73 11.26 4.44
N SER A 7 5.42 10.46 5.27
CA SER A 7 6.18 10.97 6.42
C SER A 7 7.43 10.15 6.71
N ASN A 8 8.43 10.83 7.27
CA ASN A 8 9.65 10.20 7.78
C ASN A 8 9.38 9.15 8.88
N LYS A 9 8.30 9.33 9.65
CA LYS A 9 7.91 8.35 10.68
C LYS A 9 7.46 7.04 10.04
N LEU A 10 6.57 7.10 9.04
CA LEU A 10 6.13 5.92 8.30
C LEU A 10 7.29 5.23 7.58
N LYS A 11 8.15 6.01 6.93
CA LYS A 11 9.37 5.49 6.31
C LYS A 11 10.22 4.70 7.30
N LYS A 12 10.50 5.25 8.48
CA LYS A 12 11.30 4.57 9.52
C LYS A 12 10.66 3.26 10.00
N VAL A 13 9.33 3.24 10.19
CA VAL A 13 8.60 2.03 10.57
C VAL A 13 8.68 0.96 9.47
N CYS A 14 8.64 1.36 8.20
CA CYS A 14 8.63 0.43 7.06
C CYS A 14 10.03 -0.04 6.64
N ASP A 15 11.09 0.73 6.90
CA ASP A 15 12.45 0.41 6.48
C ASP A 15 13.29 -0.31 7.55
N SER A 16 12.88 -0.28 8.82
CA SER A 16 13.62 -0.93 9.90
C SER A 16 12.79 -2.00 10.58
N GLU A 17 13.20 -3.27 10.43
CA GLU A 17 12.52 -4.40 11.06
C GLU A 17 12.44 -4.26 12.58
N LYS A 18 13.48 -3.73 13.22
CA LYS A 18 13.46 -3.40 14.64
C LYS A 18 12.35 -2.40 14.96
N GLN A 19 12.28 -1.27 14.24
CA GLN A 19 11.25 -0.25 14.48
C GLN A 19 9.85 -0.77 14.17
N MET A 20 9.71 -1.56 13.12
CA MET A 20 8.46 -2.21 12.72
C MET A 20 7.93 -3.10 13.84
N ARG A 21 8.77 -4.00 14.37
CA ARG A 21 8.44 -4.89 15.49
C ARG A 21 8.10 -4.12 16.76
N THR A 22 8.89 -3.11 17.10
CA THR A 22 8.63 -2.27 18.29
C THR A 22 7.32 -1.49 18.17
N THR A 23 6.96 -1.01 16.98
CA THR A 23 5.77 -0.18 16.76
C THR A 23 4.51 -1.02 16.61
N LEU A 24 4.59 -2.17 15.95
CA LEU A 24 3.40 -2.92 15.50
C LEU A 24 3.25 -4.29 16.19
N GLY A 25 4.29 -4.79 16.85
CA GLY A 25 4.36 -6.18 17.33
C GLY A 25 4.76 -7.16 16.23
N ILE A 26 5.06 -8.41 16.62
CA ILE A 26 5.66 -9.42 15.74
C ILE A 26 4.75 -9.76 14.56
N SER A 27 3.53 -10.23 14.81
CA SER A 27 2.62 -10.70 13.75
C SER A 27 2.28 -9.62 12.72
N MET A 28 2.05 -8.38 13.18
CA MET A 28 1.83 -7.25 12.27
C MET A 28 3.09 -6.88 11.49
N SER A 29 4.27 -6.93 12.11
CA SER A 29 5.53 -6.62 11.43
C SER A 29 5.83 -7.62 10.31
N GLU A 30 5.60 -8.92 10.55
CA GLU A 30 5.79 -9.94 9.52
C GLU A 30 4.84 -9.72 8.34
N LYS A 31 3.57 -9.41 8.65
CA LYS A 31 2.58 -9.16 7.61
C LYS A 31 2.86 -7.89 6.82
N LEU A 32 3.26 -6.81 7.49
CA LEU A 32 3.65 -5.57 6.81
C LEU A 32 4.89 -5.77 5.95
N LYS A 33 5.91 -6.47 6.46
CA LYS A 33 7.12 -6.82 5.70
C LYS A 33 6.77 -7.61 4.45
N GLN A 34 5.84 -8.57 4.54
CA GLN A 34 5.33 -9.31 3.39
C GLN A 34 4.71 -8.37 2.34
N ARG A 35 3.79 -7.49 2.73
CA ARG A 35 3.13 -6.55 1.78
C ARG A 35 4.10 -5.58 1.14
N LEU A 36 5.03 -5.03 1.91
CA LEU A 36 6.05 -4.14 1.38
C LEU A 36 6.96 -4.86 0.38
N PHE A 37 7.28 -6.14 0.63
CA PHE A 37 8.05 -6.94 -0.31
C PHE A 37 7.28 -7.24 -1.60
N GLU A 38 6.00 -7.64 -1.50
CA GLU A 38 5.13 -7.87 -2.65
C GLU A 38 5.00 -6.61 -3.51
N LEU A 39 4.71 -5.45 -2.89
CA LEU A 39 4.62 -4.16 -3.59
C LEU A 39 5.94 -3.76 -4.26
N LYS A 40 7.07 -3.91 -3.55
CA LYS A 40 8.40 -3.61 -4.13
C LYS A 40 8.73 -4.50 -5.32
N SER A 41 8.27 -5.75 -5.30
CA SER A 41 8.56 -6.75 -6.35
C SER A 41 7.60 -6.71 -7.54
N ALA A 42 6.41 -6.13 -7.37
CA ALA A 42 5.42 -5.99 -8.45
C ALA A 42 5.89 -5.00 -9.52
N ASP A 43 5.62 -5.29 -10.80
CA ASP A 43 5.93 -4.39 -11.91
C ASP A 43 4.94 -3.23 -11.96
N SER A 44 3.67 -3.54 -11.68
CA SER A 44 2.59 -2.56 -11.55
C SER A 44 1.61 -2.96 -10.45
N LEU A 45 0.70 -2.04 -10.10
CA LEU A 45 -0.33 -2.33 -9.10
C LEU A 45 -1.27 -3.47 -9.51
N GLU A 46 -1.41 -3.75 -10.81
CA GLU A 46 -2.20 -4.88 -11.30
C GLU A 46 -1.69 -6.23 -10.74
N ASP A 47 -0.39 -6.37 -10.49
CA ASP A 47 0.17 -7.60 -9.93
C ASP A 47 -0.32 -7.86 -8.49
N MET A 48 -0.62 -6.80 -7.74
CA MET A 48 -1.19 -6.95 -6.40
C MET A 48 -2.60 -7.54 -6.42
N ARG A 49 -3.36 -7.38 -7.52
CA ARG A 49 -4.69 -8.01 -7.68
C ARG A 49 -4.59 -9.53 -7.84
N LYS A 50 -3.43 -10.03 -8.30
CA LYS A 50 -3.14 -11.46 -8.45
C LYS A 50 -2.79 -12.14 -7.12
N ILE A 51 -2.76 -11.39 -6.01
CA ILE A 51 -2.51 -11.90 -4.66
C ILE A 51 -3.83 -11.78 -3.86
N PRO A 52 -4.72 -12.79 -3.91
CA PRO A 52 -6.02 -12.72 -3.22
C PRO A 52 -5.88 -12.41 -1.73
N ALA A 53 -4.86 -12.97 -1.08
CA ALA A 53 -4.60 -12.72 0.33
C ALA A 53 -4.27 -11.24 0.62
N ALA A 54 -3.76 -10.46 -0.34
CA ALA A 54 -3.49 -9.02 -0.18
C ALA A 54 -4.76 -8.18 -0.20
N ASN A 55 -5.81 -8.66 -0.86
CA ASN A 55 -7.08 -7.96 -0.99
C ASN A 55 -6.88 -6.49 -1.41
N CYS A 56 -6.11 -6.28 -2.47
CA CYS A 56 -5.80 -4.93 -2.96
C CYS A 56 -7.04 -4.30 -3.60
N HIS A 57 -7.51 -3.17 -3.08
CA HIS A 57 -8.71 -2.50 -3.58
C HIS A 57 -8.64 -0.98 -3.46
N GLU A 58 -9.35 -0.28 -4.36
CA GLU A 58 -9.58 1.17 -4.27
C GLU A 58 -10.53 1.50 -3.12
N LEU A 59 -10.30 2.63 -2.46
CA LEU A 59 -11.12 3.15 -1.38
C LEU A 59 -12.11 4.20 -1.92
N GLY A 60 -13.30 4.24 -1.32
CA GLY A 60 -14.37 5.16 -1.70
C GLY A 60 -14.45 6.42 -0.83
N HIS A 61 -15.47 7.24 -1.12
CA HIS A 61 -15.87 8.42 -0.33
C HIS A 61 -14.71 9.41 -0.10
N ASN A 62 -14.43 9.74 1.17
CA ASN A 62 -13.38 10.67 1.58
C ASN A 62 -11.95 10.16 1.33
N ARG A 63 -11.80 8.94 0.83
CA ARG A 63 -10.51 8.31 0.49
C ARG A 63 -10.41 7.97 -0.99
N GLN A 64 -11.23 8.60 -1.84
CA GLN A 64 -11.15 8.43 -3.29
C GLN A 64 -9.73 8.68 -3.81
N GLY A 65 -9.25 7.78 -4.67
CA GLY A 65 -7.88 7.81 -5.20
C GLY A 65 -6.83 7.15 -4.31
N GLN A 66 -7.22 6.65 -3.13
CA GLN A 66 -6.37 5.79 -2.30
C GLN A 66 -6.74 4.32 -2.49
N LEU A 67 -5.82 3.44 -2.14
CA LEU A 67 -5.98 2.00 -2.16
C LEU A 67 -5.52 1.41 -0.83
N ALA A 68 -5.99 0.20 -0.55
CA ALA A 68 -5.60 -0.58 0.61
C ALA A 68 -5.16 -1.98 0.25
N VAL A 69 -4.22 -2.52 1.02
CA VAL A 69 -3.98 -3.97 1.14
C VAL A 69 -4.13 -4.40 2.59
N ASP A 70 -4.62 -5.62 2.78
CA ASP A 70 -4.86 -6.20 4.09
C ASP A 70 -3.55 -6.61 4.78
N LEU A 71 -3.45 -6.23 6.06
CA LEU A 71 -2.44 -6.69 6.99
C LEU A 71 -3.03 -7.80 7.87
N HIS A 72 -2.92 -7.67 9.18
CA HIS A 72 -3.60 -8.52 10.14
C HIS A 72 -4.96 -7.89 10.44
N GLN A 73 -6.04 -8.53 10.03
CA GLN A 73 -7.40 -8.00 10.17
C GLN A 73 -7.65 -7.50 11.59
N PRO A 74 -8.26 -6.34 11.76
CA PRO A 74 -8.83 -5.43 10.73
C PRO A 74 -7.85 -4.41 10.10
N LYS A 75 -6.55 -4.50 10.36
CA LYS A 75 -5.57 -3.49 9.95
C LYS A 75 -5.23 -3.55 8.46
N ARG A 76 -4.99 -2.37 7.86
CA ARG A 76 -4.66 -2.18 6.44
C ARG A 76 -3.46 -1.26 6.26
N LEU A 77 -2.74 -1.46 5.16
CA LEU A 77 -1.76 -0.51 4.64
C LEU A 77 -2.44 0.32 3.55
N ILE A 78 -2.46 1.64 3.72
CA ILE A 78 -3.10 2.58 2.79
C ILE A 78 -2.02 3.31 2.00
N PHE A 79 -2.24 3.42 0.70
CA PHE A 79 -1.35 4.12 -0.22
C PHE A 79 -2.14 4.75 -1.36
N LYS A 80 -1.49 5.57 -2.18
CA LYS A 80 -2.08 6.15 -3.41
C LYS A 80 -1.05 6.09 -4.55
N PRO A 81 -1.48 6.16 -5.81
CA PRO A 81 -0.57 6.31 -6.95
C PRO A 81 0.30 7.56 -6.79
N ASP A 82 1.58 7.45 -7.05
CA ASP A 82 2.55 8.55 -6.99
C ASP A 82 3.04 8.88 -8.40
N HIS A 83 2.13 9.46 -9.19
CA HIS A 83 2.31 9.80 -10.60
C HIS A 83 1.74 11.19 -10.88
N ASN A 84 2.32 11.89 -11.85
CA ASN A 84 1.79 13.17 -12.32
C ASN A 84 1.86 13.23 -13.86
N PRO A 85 0.73 13.11 -14.58
CA PRO A 85 -0.64 12.91 -14.07
C PRO A 85 -0.88 11.47 -13.56
N THR A 86 -1.91 11.28 -12.72
CA THR A 86 -2.37 9.95 -12.31
C THR A 86 -2.82 9.14 -13.53
N PRO A 87 -2.38 7.88 -13.71
CA PRO A 87 -2.79 7.06 -14.84
C PRO A 87 -4.28 6.73 -14.79
N THR A 88 -5.01 7.11 -15.83
CA THR A 88 -6.44 6.82 -15.95
C THR A 88 -6.77 6.02 -17.21
N LYS A 89 -7.82 5.23 -17.11
CA LYS A 89 -8.46 4.55 -18.23
C LYS A 89 -9.36 5.53 -18.99
N PRO A 90 -9.78 5.19 -20.23
CA PRO A 90 -10.71 6.03 -21.00
C PRO A 90 -12.06 6.29 -20.31
N ASP A 91 -12.48 5.40 -19.40
CA ASP A 91 -13.72 5.52 -18.60
C ASP A 91 -13.54 6.35 -17.32
N GLY A 92 -12.33 6.87 -17.06
CA GLY A 92 -12.00 7.68 -15.89
C GLY A 92 -11.54 6.89 -14.67
N GLY A 93 -11.58 5.56 -14.70
CA GLY A 93 -11.05 4.71 -13.62
C GLY A 93 -9.53 4.72 -13.56
N LEU A 94 -8.93 4.31 -12.43
CA LEU A 94 -7.49 4.15 -12.31
C LEU A 94 -6.98 3.08 -13.30
N ASP A 95 -5.89 3.38 -14.02
CA ASP A 95 -5.21 2.39 -14.86
C ASP A 95 -4.11 1.70 -14.06
N TRP A 96 -4.48 0.63 -13.34
CA TRP A 96 -3.61 -0.11 -12.43
C TRP A 96 -2.36 -0.68 -13.12
N THR A 97 -2.47 -1.01 -14.42
CA THR A 97 -1.36 -1.55 -15.23
C THR A 97 -0.23 -0.54 -15.41
N LYS A 98 -0.53 0.76 -15.23
CA LYS A 98 0.43 1.86 -15.37
C LYS A 98 0.89 2.43 -14.03
N VAL A 99 0.34 1.96 -12.92
CA VAL A 99 0.77 2.41 -11.59
C VAL A 99 2.04 1.67 -11.18
N THR A 100 3.18 2.29 -11.43
CA THR A 100 4.53 1.77 -11.11
C THR A 100 5.20 2.48 -9.93
N SER A 101 4.47 3.37 -9.25
CA SER A 101 4.94 4.18 -8.14
C SER A 101 3.76 4.48 -7.21
N ILE A 102 3.97 4.33 -5.91
CA ILE A 102 2.97 4.59 -4.87
C ILE A 102 3.58 5.37 -3.70
N GLU A 103 2.75 6.19 -3.06
CA GLU A 103 3.07 6.83 -1.77
C GLU A 103 2.29 6.11 -0.67
N VAL A 104 3.00 5.52 0.29
CA VAL A 104 2.41 4.96 1.51
C VAL A 104 1.94 6.10 2.40
N VAL A 105 0.64 6.09 2.70
CA VAL A 105 -0.05 7.17 3.42
C VAL A 105 -0.19 6.84 4.90
N GLU A 106 -0.54 5.60 5.25
CA GLU A 106 -0.81 5.23 6.64
C GLU A 106 -0.93 3.71 6.84
N ILE A 107 -0.82 3.29 8.11
CA ILE A 107 -1.16 1.95 8.59
C ILE A 107 -2.27 2.16 9.62
N VAL A 108 -3.47 1.66 9.33
CA VAL A 108 -4.68 2.01 10.09
C VAL A 108 -5.58 0.80 10.31
N ASP A 109 -6.39 0.86 11.37
CA ASP A 109 -7.53 -0.01 11.61
C ASP A 109 -8.80 0.71 11.11
N TYR A 110 -9.64 0.02 10.36
CA TYR A 110 -10.97 0.52 9.99
C TYR A 110 -11.99 0.20 11.09
N HIS A 111 -11.79 0.70 12.31
CA HIS A 111 -12.78 0.70 13.39
C HIS A 111 -12.66 1.96 14.24
#